data_AF-A0A8T3R1P2-F1
#
_entry.id   AF-A0A8T3R1P2-F1
#
_cell.length_a   1.000
_cell.length_b   1.000
_cell.length_c   1.000
_cell.angle_alpha   90.00
_cell.angle_beta   90.00
_cell.angle_gamma   90.00
#
_symmetry.space_group_name_H-M   'P 1'
#
loop_
_entity.id
_entity.type
_entity.pdbx_description
1 polymer ?
#
loop_
_entity_poly.entity_id
_entity_poly.type
_entity_poly.pdbx_seq_one_letter_code
_entity_poly.pdbx_strand_id
1 'polypeptide(L)' 'MNAKTYSVRESEIERRWYVVDATDETLGRLASRIAHVLEGKHKPTYQPSLDSGDHVIVLNASRIT' A
#
# COMPACT_ATOMS: atom_id res chain seq x y z
N MET A 1 -4.71 -25.21 23.08
CA MET A 1 -3.89 -24.70 21.96
C MET A 1 -3.59 -23.23 22.25
N ASN A 2 -2.33 -22.85 22.41
CA ASN A 2 -1.96 -21.46 22.67
C ASN A 2 -1.72 -20.78 21.31
N ALA A 3 -2.80 -20.38 20.63
CA ALA A 3 -2.74 -19.75 19.31
C ALA A 3 -2.54 -18.24 19.49
N LYS A 4 -1.29 -17.77 19.43
CA LYS A 4 -0.98 -16.35 19.34
C LYS A 4 -0.84 -15.97 17.87
N THR A 5 -1.68 -15.05 17.41
CA THR A 5 -1.52 -14.44 16.09
C THR A 5 -0.24 -13.62 16.08
N TYR A 6 0.52 -13.71 14.99
CA TYR A 6 1.70 -12.89 14.78
C TYR A 6 1.35 -11.40 14.87
N SER A 7 2.15 -10.63 15.59
CA SER A 7 2.02 -9.18 15.69
C SER A 7 3.33 -8.56 15.24
N VAL A 8 3.25 -7.62 14.31
CA VAL A 8 4.40 -6.96 13.71
C VAL A 8 4.99 -5.98 14.71
N ARG A 9 6.32 -5.90 14.76
CA ARG A 9 7.02 -4.84 15.49
C ARG A 9 7.35 -3.70 14.53
N GLU A 10 7.33 -2.47 15.03
CA GLU A 10 7.71 -1.29 14.25
C GLU A 10 9.10 -1.40 13.62
N SER A 11 10.06 -2.03 14.31
CA SER A 11 11.42 -2.25 13.82
C SER A 11 11.52 -3.19 12.62
N GLU A 12 10.48 -3.98 12.37
CA GLU A 12 10.43 -4.98 11.28
C GLU A 12 9.68 -4.45 10.06
N ILE A 13 9.12 -3.24 10.12
CA ILE A 13 8.39 -2.65 8.99
C ILE A 13 9.39 -2.20 7.92
N GLU A 14 9.45 -2.97 6.84
CA GLU A 14 10.11 -2.55 5.61
C GLU A 14 9.13 -1.82 4.70
N ARG A 15 9.49 -0.59 4.32
CA ARG A 15 8.73 0.23 3.35
C ARG A 15 9.47 0.29 2.03
N ARG A 16 8.74 0.01 0.95
CA ARG A 16 9.22 0.10 -0.43
C ARG A 16 8.67 1.36 -1.08
N TRP A 17 9.35 1.78 -2.13
CA TRP A 17 8.90 2.88 -2.98
C TRP A 17 8.38 2.31 -4.30
N TYR A 18 7.16 2.68 -4.64
CA TYR A 18 6.53 2.37 -5.92
C TYR A 18 6.41 3.65 -6.74
N VAL A 19 6.66 3.52 -8.04
CA VAL A 19 6.41 4.58 -9.01
C VAL A 19 5.33 4.08 -9.95
N VAL A 20 4.28 4.87 -10.12
CA VAL A 20 3.06 4.51 -10.86
C VAL A 20 2.79 5.56 -11.92
N ASP A 21 2.60 5.15 -13.17
CA ASP A 21 2.16 6.03 -14.26
C ASP A 21 0.63 6.04 -14.31
N ALA A 22 0.01 7.22 -14.26
CA ALA A 22 -1.44 7.39 -14.28
C ALA A 22 -2.02 7.60 -15.70
N THR A 23 -1.20 7.52 -16.75
CA THR A 23 -1.64 7.72 -18.13
C THR A 23 -2.66 6.65 -18.54
N ASP A 24 -3.82 7.06 -19.07
CA ASP A 24 -4.91 6.19 -19.54
C ASP A 24 -5.51 5.26 -18.45
N GLU A 25 -5.17 5.51 -17.19
CA GLU A 25 -5.76 4.80 -16.05
C GLU A 25 -7.06 5.49 -15.61
N THR A 26 -8.06 4.71 -15.24
CA THR A 26 -9.32 5.26 -14.71
C THR A 26 -9.14 5.65 -13.25
N LEU A 27 -9.46 6.90 -12.92
CA LEU A 27 -9.24 7.51 -11.59
C LEU A 27 -9.63 6.59 -10.42
N GLY A 28 -10.87 6.11 -10.40
CA GLY A 28 -11.36 5.28 -9.29
C GLY A 28 -10.63 3.94 -9.14
N ARG A 29 -10.26 3.31 -10.27
CA ARG A 29 -9.54 2.02 -10.25
C ARG A 29 -8.11 2.19 -9.78
N LEU A 30 -7.43 3.22 -10.28
CA LEU A 30 -6.07 3.55 -9.87
C LEU A 30 -6.01 3.91 -8.39
N ALA A 31 -6.89 4.82 -7.93
CA ALA A 31 -6.95 5.26 -6.55
C ALA A 31 -7.19 4.10 -5.58
N SER A 32 -8.12 3.19 -5.91
CA SER A 32 -8.42 2.02 -5.08
C SER A 32 -7.21 1.09 -4.91
N ARG A 33 -6.44 0.89 -5.99
CA ARG A 33 -5.22 0.06 -5.97
C ARG A 33 -4.11 0.74 -5.16
N ILE A 34 -3.91 2.05 -5.36
CA ILE A 34 -2.90 2.82 -4.62
C ILE A 34 -3.23 2.82 -3.12
N ALA A 35 -4.49 3.03 -2.74
CA ALA A 35 -4.91 2.98 -1.34
C ALA A 35 -4.59 1.63 -0.68
N HIS A 36 -4.80 0.51 -1.39
CA HIS A 36 -4.45 -0.82 -0.90
C HIS A 36 -2.95 -1.01 -0.63
N VAL A 37 -2.10 -0.34 -1.42
CA VAL A 37 -0.64 -0.33 -1.23
C VAL A 37 -0.23 0.57 -0.06
N LEU A 38 -0.80 1.78 0.00
CA LEU A 38 -0.56 2.76 1.07
C LEU A 38 -1.01 2.23 2.44
N GLU A 39 -2.07 1.43 2.51
CA GLU A 39 -2.51 0.79 3.75
C GLU A 39 -1.69 -0.46 4.11
N GLY A 40 -0.83 -0.95 3.20
CA GLY A 40 -0.05 -2.17 3.40
C GLY A 40 -0.85 -3.47 3.33
N LYS A 41 -2.13 -3.43 2.95
CA LYS A 41 -3.03 -4.60 2.87
C LYS A 41 -2.58 -5.67 1.88
N HIS A 42 -1.69 -5.32 0.96
CA HIS A 42 -1.08 -6.25 0.03
C HIS A 42 0.03 -7.11 0.68
N LYS A 43 0.51 -6.74 1.88
CA LYS A 43 1.51 -7.51 2.63
C LYS A 43 0.81 -8.52 3.55
N PRO A 44 1.34 -9.75 3.68
CA PRO A 44 0.81 -10.74 4.62
C PRO A 44 0.97 -10.34 6.09
N THR A 45 1.83 -9.34 6.35
CA THR A 45 2.09 -8.76 7.68
C THR A 45 1.19 -7.56 7.99
N TYR A 46 0.11 -7.34 7.22
CA TYR A 46 -0.81 -6.24 7.47
C TYR A 46 -1.38 -6.29 8.90
N GLN A 47 -1.28 -5.16 9.60
CA GLN A 47 -1.85 -4.99 10.93
C GLN A 47 -2.64 -3.68 10.98
N PRO A 48 -3.96 -3.69 11.28
CA PRO A 48 -4.81 -2.50 11.21
C PRO A 48 -4.40 -1.35 12.13
N SER A 49 -3.73 -1.65 13.24
CA SER A 49 -3.33 -0.66 14.24
C SER A 49 -2.00 0.02 13.94
N LEU A 50 -1.29 -0.40 12.88
CA LEU A 50 0.06 0.04 12.59
C LEU A 50 0.21 0.41 11.11
N ASP A 51 0.88 1.54 10.83
CA ASP A 51 1.16 1.92 9.45
C ASP A 51 2.35 1.11 8.90
N SER A 52 2.03 0.02 8.22
CA SER A 52 2.98 -0.85 7.50
C SER A 52 2.97 -0.65 5.99
N GLY A 53 2.38 0.46 5.53
CA GLY A 53 2.21 0.80 4.12
C GLY A 53 3.49 1.12 3.37
N ASP A 54 3.42 1.05 2.05
CA ASP A 54 4.51 1.48 1.17
C ASP A 54 4.28 2.88 0.62
N HIS A 55 5.33 3.49 0.10
CA HIS A 55 5.25 4.81 -0.52
C HIS A 55 4.94 4.67 -2.01
N VAL A 56 4.11 5.59 -2.52
CA VAL A 56 3.71 5.60 -3.93
C VAL A 56 3.92 7.00 -4.50
N ILE A 57 4.67 7.09 -5.59
CA ILE A 57 4.84 8.29 -6.40
C ILE A 57 4.01 8.09 -7.67
N VAL A 58 3.11 9.03 -7.94
CA VAL A 58 2.27 9.01 -9.14
C VAL A 58 2.81 10.00 -10.16
N LEU A 59 3.10 9.51 -11.36
CA LEU A 59 3.53 10.29 -12.52
C LEU A 59 2.35 10.51 -13.46
N ASN A 60 2.43 11.57 -14.28
CA ASN A 60 1.45 11.88 -15.33
C ASN A 60 0.00 11.99 -14.84
N ALA A 61 -0.21 12.46 -13.61
CA ALA A 61 -1.55 12.59 -13.02
C ALA A 61 -2.53 13.45 -13.85
N SER A 62 -2.03 14.34 -14.70
CA SER A 62 -2.84 15.15 -15.63
C SER A 62 -3.40 14.37 -16.82
N ARG A 63 -2.94 13.14 -17.06
CA ARG A 63 -3.33 12.27 -18.19
C ARG A 63 -4.25 11.12 -17.75
N ILE A 64 -4.86 11.25 -16.57
CA ILE A 64 -5.81 10.29 -16.04
C ILE A 64 -7.14 10.38 -16.78
N THR A 65 -7.87 9.26 -16.88
CA THR A 65 -9.18 9.16 -17.52
C THR A 65 -10.33 9.13 -16.51
#